data_AF-A0A9P1FXF0-F1
#
_entry.id   AF-A0A9P1FXF0-F1
#
_cell.length_a   1.000
_cell.length_b   1.000
_cell.length_c   1.000
_cell.angle_alpha   90.00
_cell.angle_beta   90.00
_cell.angle_gamma   90.00
#
_symmetry.space_group_name_H-M   'P 1'
#
loop_
_entity.id
_entity.type
_entity.pdbx_description
1 polymer ?
#
loop_
_entity_poly.entity_id
_entity_poly.type
_entity_poly.pdbx_seq_one_letter_code
_entity_poly.pdbx_strand_id
1 'polypeptide(L)'
;MRFRLDSWWFGVPLLIRGPLINLPVVLATDFPPIQVVCIAMILTTMMVMQMLAWPWKVPMLNATDCILSFCIVLLVTCSALYLNKIDETMYGFATAVSTAMLSGIAVAIGIMIVMTASALFYRSAMGGKKELKFFNLGSTPTSEGLAKKVQEMVKELETMEVADVSQKLNGLATFDIKKVTTCITLLATEVAPPAEHGYSFKFNKRIASASFDPMLKRKPQSLRSSKGETELAPKKDIEIKDIQQETETNNVVVEQQETQKDEVLNSSWM
;
A
#
# COMPACT_ATOMS: atom_id res chain seq x y z
N MET A 1 -9.19 6.62 14.95
CA MET A 1 -7.95 6.21 14.24
C MET A 1 -8.21 6.31 12.74
N ARG A 2 -7.28 6.83 11.94
CA ARG A 2 -7.41 6.86 10.47
C ARG A 2 -6.76 5.59 9.92
N PHE A 3 -7.57 4.65 9.42
CA PHE A 3 -7.08 3.49 8.67
C PHE A 3 -6.49 3.92 7.33
N ARG A 4 -5.49 3.19 6.83
CA ARG A 4 -5.14 3.29 5.41
C ARG A 4 -6.34 2.79 4.61
N LEU A 5 -6.83 3.61 3.68
CA LEU A 5 -7.95 3.26 2.80
C LEU A 5 -7.68 1.95 2.03
N ASP A 6 -6.42 1.65 1.74
CA ASP A 6 -6.00 0.43 1.04
C ASP A 6 -6.10 -0.85 1.89
N SER A 7 -6.22 -0.74 3.21
CA SER A 7 -6.24 -1.89 4.15
C SER A 7 -7.56 -2.03 4.91
N TRP A 8 -8.68 -1.54 4.35
CA TRP A 8 -10.00 -1.62 5.00
C TRP A 8 -10.43 -3.06 5.32
N TRP A 9 -10.00 -4.02 4.50
CA TRP A 9 -10.27 -5.45 4.68
C TRP A 9 -9.66 -6.02 5.95
N PHE A 10 -8.64 -5.38 6.53
CA PHE A 10 -7.95 -5.85 7.74
C PHE A 10 -8.87 -5.87 8.98
N GLY A 11 -9.97 -5.11 8.97
CA GLY A 11 -10.99 -5.21 10.01
C GLY A 11 -11.59 -6.61 10.13
N VAL A 12 -11.69 -7.36 9.03
CA VAL A 12 -12.29 -8.71 9.03
C VAL A 12 -11.41 -9.74 9.76
N PRO A 13 -10.10 -9.88 9.46
CA PRO A 13 -9.18 -10.69 10.27
C PRO A 13 -9.17 -10.34 11.76
N LEU A 14 -9.32 -9.05 12.10
CA LEU A 14 -9.34 -8.62 13.49
C LEU A 14 -10.61 -9.08 14.22
N LEU A 15 -11.77 -9.02 13.55
CA LEU A 15 -13.04 -9.49 14.10
C LEU A 15 -13.09 -11.02 14.21
N ILE A 16 -12.56 -11.74 13.23
CA ILE A 16 -12.57 -13.21 13.23
C ILE A 16 -11.55 -13.81 14.22
N ARG A 17 -10.54 -13.04 14.64
CA ARG A 17 -9.52 -13.46 15.62
C ARG A 17 -10.14 -13.95 16.93
N GLY A 18 -11.11 -13.22 17.48
CA GLY A 18 -11.76 -13.58 18.75
C GLY A 18 -12.46 -14.95 18.70
N PRO A 19 -13.41 -15.16 17.77
CA PRO A 19 -14.05 -16.46 17.57
C PRO A 19 -13.06 -17.60 17.27
N LEU A 20 -12.04 -17.36 16.45
CA LEU A 20 -11.05 -18.39 16.12
C LEU A 20 -10.22 -18.84 17.32
N ILE A 21 -9.89 -17.94 18.26
CA ILE A 21 -9.17 -18.31 19.48
C ILE A 21 -10.05 -19.17 20.41
N ASN A 22 -11.36 -18.92 20.44
CA ASN A 22 -12.28 -19.69 21.29
C ASN A 22 -12.62 -21.07 20.72
N LEU A 23 -12.48 -21.27 19.40
CA LEU A 23 -12.86 -22.51 18.72
C LEU A 23 -12.06 -23.75 19.21
N PRO A 24 -10.72 -23.71 19.37
CA PRO A 24 -9.96 -24.82 19.94
C PRO A 24 -10.39 -25.21 21.37
N VAL A 25 -10.77 -24.23 22.19
CA VAL A 25 -11.21 -24.46 23.58
C VAL A 25 -12.49 -25.29 23.61
N VAL A 26 -13.40 -25.05 22.66
CA VAL A 26 -14.68 -25.77 22.54
C VAL A 26 -14.51 -27.14 21.87
N LEU A 27 -13.63 -27.26 20.87
CA LEU A 27 -13.49 -28.50 20.10
C LEU A 27 -12.64 -29.57 20.79
N ALA A 28 -11.63 -29.17 21.56
CA ALA A 28 -10.65 -30.09 22.15
C ALA A 28 -10.67 -30.03 23.68
N THR A 29 -11.86 -30.02 24.30
CA THR A 29 -12.06 -29.87 25.76
C THR A 29 -11.21 -30.85 26.58
N ASP A 30 -11.02 -32.06 26.08
CA ASP A 30 -10.35 -33.15 26.80
C ASP A 30 -8.83 -33.17 26.63
N PHE A 31 -8.27 -32.34 25.73
CA PHE A 31 -6.85 -32.34 25.40
C PHE A 31 -6.22 -30.94 25.49
N PRO A 32 -5.89 -30.45 26.70
CA PRO A 32 -5.28 -29.14 26.90
C PRO A 32 -4.01 -28.87 26.06
N PRO A 33 -3.09 -29.83 25.85
CA PRO A 33 -1.92 -29.60 24.99
C PRO A 33 -2.31 -29.25 23.55
N ILE A 34 -3.33 -29.92 23.01
CA ILE A 34 -3.82 -29.68 21.65
C ILE A 34 -4.46 -28.29 21.56
N GLN A 35 -5.21 -27.87 22.58
CA GLN A 35 -5.79 -26.52 22.63
C GLN A 35 -4.71 -25.44 22.52
N VAL A 36 -3.64 -25.55 23.32
CA VAL A 36 -2.55 -24.56 23.33
C VAL A 36 -1.83 -24.49 21.98
N VAL A 37 -1.52 -25.63 21.37
CA VAL A 37 -0.87 -25.69 20.05
C VAL A 37 -1.77 -25.06 18.97
N CYS A 38 -3.07 -25.38 18.96
CA CYS A 38 -4.02 -24.80 18.02
C CYS A 38 -4.14 -23.27 18.18
N ILE A 39 -4.23 -22.78 19.42
CA ILE A 39 -4.28 -21.33 19.69
C ILE A 39 -2.98 -20.66 19.24
N ALA A 40 -1.81 -21.26 19.51
CA ALA A 40 -0.53 -20.73 19.10
C ALA A 40 -0.40 -20.64 17.56
N MET A 41 -0.86 -21.65 16.82
CA MET A 41 -0.88 -21.63 15.35
C MET A 41 -1.79 -20.51 14.80
N ILE A 42 -2.99 -20.34 15.37
CA ILE A 42 -3.93 -19.29 14.96
C ILE A 42 -3.34 -17.91 15.22
N LEU A 43 -2.80 -17.69 16.42
CA LEU A 43 -2.19 -16.42 16.81
C LEU A 43 -0.95 -16.09 15.94
N THR A 44 -0.12 -17.07 15.64
CA THR A 44 1.05 -16.90 14.77
C THR A 44 0.63 -16.54 13.35
N THR A 45 -0.38 -17.21 12.80
CA THR A 45 -0.92 -16.90 11.47
C THR A 45 -1.46 -15.47 11.41
N MET A 46 -2.19 -15.05 12.44
CA MET A 46 -2.68 -13.67 12.57
C MET A 46 -1.55 -12.66 12.70
N MET A 47 -0.49 -12.98 13.44
CA MET A 47 0.70 -12.14 13.57
C MET A 47 1.39 -11.93 12.21
N VAL A 48 1.56 -13.00 11.41
CA VAL A 48 2.15 -12.90 10.07
C VAL A 48 1.27 -12.04 9.16
N MET A 49 -0.05 -12.24 9.15
CA MET A 49 -0.97 -11.40 8.36
C MET A 49 -0.89 -9.92 8.76
N GLN A 50 -0.78 -9.63 10.05
CA GLN A 50 -0.60 -8.28 10.57
C GLN A 50 0.73 -7.65 10.13
N MET A 51 1.82 -8.42 10.17
CA MET A 51 3.14 -8.00 9.67
C MET A 51 3.17 -7.76 8.17
N LEU A 52 2.29 -8.38 7.38
CA LEU A 52 2.19 -8.12 5.95
C LEU A 52 1.27 -6.93 5.63
N ALA A 53 0.18 -6.76 6.38
CA ALA A 53 -0.83 -5.76 6.07
C ALA A 53 -0.50 -4.33 6.56
N TRP A 54 0.31 -4.18 7.62
CA TRP A 54 0.63 -2.88 8.26
C TRP A 54 -0.59 -1.93 8.34
N PRO A 55 -1.67 -2.38 9.01
CA PRO A 55 -2.97 -1.74 8.92
C PRO A 55 -2.97 -0.29 9.42
N TRP A 56 -2.04 0.04 10.32
CA TRP A 56 -1.97 1.34 10.94
C TRP A 56 -1.14 2.31 10.08
N LYS A 57 -1.58 3.58 10.02
CA LYS A 57 -0.84 4.65 9.34
C LYS A 57 0.50 4.95 10.03
N VAL A 58 0.54 4.85 11.36
CA VAL A 58 1.72 5.13 12.18
C VAL A 58 2.58 3.86 12.27
N PRO A 59 3.79 3.83 11.69
CA PRO A 59 4.67 2.65 11.70
C PRO A 59 4.95 2.12 13.12
N MET A 60 5.10 3.01 14.09
CA MET A 60 5.38 2.67 15.48
C MET A 60 4.24 1.85 16.13
N LEU A 61 2.99 2.14 15.75
CA LEU A 61 1.85 1.38 16.25
C LEU A 61 1.84 -0.05 15.70
N ASN A 62 2.17 -0.23 14.40
CA ASN A 62 2.35 -1.57 13.82
C ASN A 62 3.45 -2.36 14.54
N ALA A 63 4.58 -1.71 14.85
CA ALA A 63 5.68 -2.35 15.56
C ALA A 63 5.27 -2.79 16.97
N THR A 64 4.59 -1.91 17.72
CA THR A 64 4.09 -2.22 19.08
C THR A 64 3.08 -3.36 19.06
N ASP A 65 2.18 -3.38 18.08
CA ASP A 65 1.17 -4.42 17.90
C ASP A 65 1.81 -5.77 17.52
N CYS A 66 2.91 -5.76 16.76
CA CYS A 66 3.70 -6.97 16.46
C CYS A 66 4.42 -7.49 17.70
N ILE A 67 5.07 -6.61 18.48
CA ILE A 67 5.74 -6.98 19.74
C ILE A 67 4.72 -7.57 20.72
N LEU A 68 3.55 -6.94 20.86
CA LEU A 68 2.48 -7.43 21.73
C LEU A 68 2.00 -8.80 21.29
N SER A 69 1.72 -8.99 19.99
CA SER A 69 1.30 -10.28 19.44
C SER A 69 2.36 -11.36 19.62
N PHE A 70 3.64 -11.03 19.44
CA PHE A 70 4.76 -11.93 19.68
C PHE A 70 4.86 -12.35 21.16
N CYS A 71 4.77 -11.40 22.10
CA CYS A 71 4.76 -11.70 23.54
C CYS A 71 3.58 -12.59 23.93
N ILE A 72 2.39 -12.38 23.36
CA ILE A 72 1.21 -13.21 23.61
C ILE A 72 1.44 -14.63 23.07
N VAL A 73 1.95 -14.78 21.84
CA VAL A 73 2.27 -16.10 21.26
C VAL A 73 3.28 -16.83 22.14
N LEU A 74 4.36 -16.16 22.57
CA LEU A 74 5.34 -16.76 23.47
C LEU A 74 4.73 -17.15 24.82
N LEU A 75 3.83 -16.33 25.38
CA LEU A 75 3.17 -16.62 26.65
C LEU A 75 2.28 -17.86 26.53
N VAL A 76 1.51 -17.99 25.45
CA VAL A 76 0.70 -19.18 25.14
C VAL A 76 1.59 -20.41 24.95
N THR A 77 2.69 -20.29 24.21
CA THR A 77 3.65 -21.41 24.05
C THR A 77 4.28 -21.81 25.38
N CYS A 78 4.61 -20.84 26.25
CA CYS A 78 5.12 -21.12 27.59
C CYS A 78 4.06 -21.78 28.48
N SER A 79 2.77 -21.50 28.29
CA SER A 79 1.71 -22.16 29.06
C SER A 79 1.65 -23.66 28.80
N ALA A 80 2.12 -24.13 27.63
CA ALA A 80 2.24 -25.55 27.33
C ALA A 80 3.27 -26.27 28.23
N LEU A 81 4.29 -25.54 28.72
CA LEU A 81 5.30 -26.13 29.61
C LEU A 81 4.67 -26.58 30.93
N TYR A 82 3.68 -25.82 31.44
CA TYR A 82 2.98 -26.10 32.70
C TYR A 82 2.03 -27.31 32.64
N LEU A 83 1.80 -27.91 31.46
CA LEU A 83 0.92 -29.06 31.31
C LEU A 83 1.56 -30.39 31.75
N ASN A 84 2.88 -30.46 31.76
CA ASN A 84 3.60 -31.65 32.21
C ASN A 84 4.02 -31.53 33.67
N LYS A 85 4.31 -32.65 34.34
CA LYS A 85 4.95 -32.63 35.67
C LYS A 85 6.31 -31.93 35.54
N ILE A 86 6.33 -30.67 35.95
CA ILE A 86 7.49 -29.79 35.92
C ILE A 86 8.38 -30.10 37.13
N ASP A 87 9.68 -30.21 36.89
CA ASP A 87 10.70 -30.19 37.95
C ASP A 87 10.78 -28.77 38.58
N GLU A 88 11.14 -28.66 39.86
CA GLU A 88 11.18 -27.37 40.57
C GLU A 88 12.07 -26.33 39.85
N THR A 89 13.15 -26.80 39.23
CA THR A 89 14.07 -25.97 38.43
C THR A 89 13.39 -25.36 37.20
N MET A 90 12.56 -26.13 36.49
CA MET A 90 11.82 -25.66 35.32
C MET A 90 10.68 -24.71 35.71
N TYR A 91 10.10 -24.87 36.90
CA TYR A 91 9.06 -23.95 37.40
C TYR A 91 9.60 -22.53 37.58
N GLY A 92 10.80 -22.40 38.16
CA GLY A 92 11.47 -21.11 38.33
C GLY A 92 11.73 -20.42 36.98
N PHE A 93 12.23 -21.17 36.00
CA PHE A 93 12.46 -20.65 34.66
C PHE A 93 11.17 -20.21 33.97
N ALA A 94 10.14 -21.07 33.95
CA ALA A 94 8.86 -20.75 33.33
C ALA A 94 8.21 -19.52 34.00
N THR A 95 8.29 -19.41 35.32
CA THR A 95 7.77 -18.26 36.07
C THR A 95 8.51 -16.97 35.72
N ALA A 96 9.84 -17.02 35.64
CA ALA A 96 10.66 -15.87 35.24
C ALA A 96 10.35 -15.43 33.80
N VAL A 97 10.23 -16.36 32.85
CA VAL A 97 9.88 -16.06 31.46
C VAL A 97 8.47 -15.48 31.36
N SER A 98 7.47 -16.09 32.01
CA SER A 98 6.11 -15.58 32.02
C SER A 98 6.03 -14.17 32.64
N THR A 99 6.77 -13.93 33.73
CA THR A 99 6.85 -12.60 34.37
C THR A 99 7.49 -11.57 33.45
N ALA A 100 8.59 -11.93 32.77
CA ALA A 100 9.22 -11.08 31.79
C ALA A 100 8.27 -10.73 30.63
N MET A 101 7.55 -11.71 30.08
CA MET A 101 6.57 -11.48 29.02
C MET A 101 5.41 -10.58 29.48
N LEU A 102 4.85 -10.80 30.67
CA LEU A 102 3.81 -9.96 31.25
C LEU A 102 4.30 -8.52 31.48
N SER A 103 5.54 -8.35 31.95
CA SER A 103 6.15 -7.02 32.09
C SER A 103 6.32 -6.32 30.75
N GLY A 104 6.72 -7.05 29.69
CA GLY A 104 6.82 -6.53 28.33
C GLY A 104 5.47 -6.08 27.77
N ILE A 105 4.41 -6.87 28.01
CA ILE A 105 3.02 -6.51 27.68
C ILE A 105 2.61 -5.23 28.42
N ALA A 106 2.88 -5.14 29.73
CA ALA A 106 2.54 -3.96 30.52
C ALA A 106 3.27 -2.69 30.02
N VAL A 107 4.55 -2.80 29.65
CA VAL A 107 5.32 -1.71 29.04
C VAL A 107 4.73 -1.31 27.68
N ALA A 108 4.41 -2.28 26.82
CA ALA A 108 3.80 -2.00 25.51
C ALA A 108 2.44 -1.29 25.64
N ILE A 109 1.60 -1.72 26.58
CA ILE A 109 0.33 -1.05 26.89
C ILE A 109 0.59 0.37 27.43
N GLY A 110 1.56 0.53 28.33
CA GLY A 110 1.96 1.84 28.85
C GLY A 110 2.39 2.80 27.74
N ILE A 111 3.19 2.33 26.78
CA ILE A 111 3.57 3.09 25.59
C ILE A 111 2.33 3.46 24.77
N MET A 112 1.41 2.52 24.51
CA MET A 112 0.18 2.82 23.77
C MET A 112 -0.69 3.88 24.48
N ILE A 113 -0.78 3.85 25.80
CA ILE A 113 -1.50 4.85 26.59
C ILE A 113 -0.83 6.22 26.47
N VAL A 114 0.50 6.30 26.64
CA VAL A 114 1.27 7.55 26.48
C VAL A 114 1.14 8.10 25.06
N MET A 115 1.19 7.25 24.04
CA MET A 115 0.96 7.62 22.65
C MET A 115 -0.45 8.16 22.43
N THR A 116 -1.45 7.52 23.04
CA THR A 116 -2.86 7.92 22.91
C THR A 116 -3.09 9.26 23.61
N ALA A 117 -2.58 9.41 24.82
CA ALA A 117 -2.64 10.66 25.57
C ALA A 117 -1.93 11.79 24.79
N SER A 118 -0.71 11.53 24.32
CA SER A 118 0.03 12.46 23.46
C SER A 118 -0.79 12.80 22.22
N ALA A 119 -1.36 11.81 21.53
CA ALA A 119 -2.20 12.07 20.37
C ALA A 119 -3.44 12.90 20.72
N LEU A 120 -4.05 12.74 21.89
CA LEU A 120 -5.20 13.56 22.31
C LEU A 120 -4.80 15.01 22.61
N PHE A 121 -3.75 15.21 23.40
CA PHE A 121 -3.25 16.55 23.75
C PHE A 121 -2.66 17.27 22.53
N TYR A 122 -1.85 16.57 21.75
CA TYR A 122 -1.24 17.12 20.55
C TYR A 122 -2.19 17.23 19.38
N ARG A 123 -3.28 16.45 19.25
CA ARG A 123 -4.25 16.63 18.15
C ARG A 123 -4.96 17.97 18.21
N SER A 124 -5.12 18.55 19.39
CA SER A 124 -5.56 19.94 19.56
C SER A 124 -4.56 20.96 19.00
N ALA A 125 -3.28 20.58 18.87
CA ALA A 125 -2.17 21.40 18.36
C ALA A 125 -1.64 20.96 16.97
N MET A 126 -1.94 19.75 16.49
CA MET A 126 -1.36 19.07 15.33
C MET A 126 -2.33 19.03 14.13
N GLY A 127 -2.98 20.16 13.85
CA GLY A 127 -3.45 20.45 12.49
C GLY A 127 -2.30 20.72 11.50
N GLY A 128 -1.05 20.81 11.98
CA GLY A 128 0.13 21.17 11.19
C GLY A 128 1.10 20.02 10.93
N LYS A 129 1.78 20.09 9.79
CA LYS A 129 2.75 19.15 9.17
C LYS A 129 3.93 18.65 10.05
N LYS A 130 3.99 19.00 11.34
CA LYS A 130 5.08 18.61 12.24
C LYS A 130 4.76 17.29 12.95
N GLU A 131 4.53 16.21 12.20
CA GLU A 131 4.47 14.88 12.82
C GLU A 131 5.82 14.59 13.52
N LEU A 132 5.79 14.14 14.78
CA LEU A 132 7.01 13.87 15.56
C LEU A 132 7.78 12.73 14.86
N LYS A 133 9.04 12.99 14.51
CA LYS A 133 9.94 12.03 13.82
C LYS A 133 9.96 10.65 14.48
N PHE A 134 9.82 10.61 15.80
CA PHE A 134 9.79 9.39 16.59
C PHE A 134 8.63 8.45 16.18
N PHE A 135 7.46 8.98 15.85
CA PHE A 135 6.30 8.15 15.50
C PHE A 135 6.39 7.51 14.11
N ASN A 136 7.13 8.12 13.20
CA ASN A 136 7.29 7.65 11.83
C ASN A 136 8.50 6.73 11.64
N LEU A 137 9.20 6.35 12.72
CA LEU A 137 10.46 5.57 12.66
C LEU A 137 11.50 6.15 11.68
N GLY A 138 11.44 7.45 11.43
CA GLY A 138 12.24 8.07 10.39
C GLY A 138 11.87 9.53 10.15
N SER A 139 12.75 10.24 9.48
CA SER A 139 12.46 11.60 9.01
C SER A 139 11.59 11.51 7.78
N THR A 140 10.36 12.01 7.86
CA THR A 140 9.55 12.24 6.66
C THR A 140 10.24 13.33 5.83
N PRO A 141 10.41 13.14 4.51
CA PRO A 141 10.98 14.17 3.65
C PRO A 141 10.12 15.43 3.75
N THR A 142 10.76 16.59 3.87
CA THR A 142 10.05 17.88 3.86
C THR A 142 9.32 18.02 2.53
N SER A 143 8.16 18.68 2.52
CA SER A 143 7.40 18.87 1.28
C SER A 143 8.22 19.59 0.21
N GLU A 144 9.13 20.48 0.61
CA GLU A 144 10.08 21.16 -0.28
C GLU A 144 11.11 20.19 -0.86
N GLY A 145 11.70 19.32 -0.03
CA GLY A 145 12.65 18.32 -0.49
C GLY A 145 12.00 17.31 -1.44
N LEU A 146 10.75 16.92 -1.17
CA LEU A 146 9.99 16.06 -2.08
C LEU A 146 9.66 16.78 -3.40
N ALA A 147 9.22 18.04 -3.35
CA ALA A 147 8.94 18.83 -4.54
C ALA A 147 10.19 18.99 -5.42
N LYS A 148 11.35 19.27 -4.81
CA LYS A 148 12.63 19.37 -5.50
C LYS A 148 13.00 18.05 -6.18
N LYS A 149 12.90 16.92 -5.49
CA LYS A 149 13.17 15.58 -6.07
C LYS A 149 12.23 15.23 -7.22
N VAL A 150 10.94 15.58 -7.10
CA VAL A 150 9.97 15.39 -8.19
C VAL A 150 10.33 16.25 -9.39
N GLN A 151 10.75 17.50 -9.19
CA GLN A 151 11.21 18.37 -10.28
C GLN A 151 12.49 17.84 -10.94
N GLU A 152 13.47 17.38 -10.16
CA GLU A 152 14.69 16.75 -10.66
C GLU A 152 14.36 15.51 -11.52
N MET A 153 13.45 14.64 -11.03
CA MET A 153 12.98 13.48 -11.78
C MET A 153 12.28 13.86 -13.09
N VAL A 154 11.45 14.90 -13.10
CA VAL A 154 10.78 15.38 -14.33
C VAL A 154 11.79 15.90 -15.34
N LYS A 155 12.81 16.66 -14.90
CA LYS A 155 13.89 17.14 -15.77
C LYS A 155 14.71 16.00 -16.38
N GLU A 156 15.02 14.98 -15.57
CA GLU A 156 15.71 13.79 -16.09
C GLU A 156 14.83 13.04 -17.10
N LEU A 157 13.53 12.88 -16.81
CA LEU A 157 12.58 12.25 -17.73
C LEU A 157 12.40 13.03 -19.04
N GLU A 158 12.48 14.36 -19.01
CA GLU A 158 12.42 15.22 -20.21
C GLU A 158 13.62 15.00 -21.14
N THR A 159 14.78 14.63 -20.59
CA THR A 159 15.99 14.34 -21.37
C THR A 159 16.07 12.91 -21.90
N MET A 160 15.25 11.98 -21.40
CA MET A 160 15.27 10.57 -21.82
C MET A 160 14.30 10.32 -22.97
N GLU A 161 14.72 9.50 -23.94
CA GLU A 161 13.83 9.02 -25.00
C GLU A 161 12.76 8.09 -24.42
N VAL A 162 11.55 8.13 -24.99
CA VAL A 162 10.42 7.30 -24.54
C VAL A 162 10.76 5.80 -24.59
N ALA A 163 11.57 5.37 -25.57
CA ALA A 163 12.05 3.99 -25.68
C ALA A 163 12.89 3.57 -24.46
N ASP A 164 13.80 4.42 -24.01
CA ASP A 164 14.65 4.16 -22.85
C ASP A 164 13.85 4.09 -21.55
N VAL A 165 12.89 5.00 -21.38
CA VAL A 165 11.99 5.00 -20.21
C VAL A 165 11.16 3.71 -20.20
N SER A 166 10.60 3.31 -21.34
CA SER A 166 9.86 2.06 -21.49
C SER A 166 10.72 0.84 -21.14
N GLN A 167 11.95 0.78 -21.66
CA GLN A 167 12.88 -0.31 -21.36
C GLN A 167 13.22 -0.38 -19.87
N LYS A 168 13.49 0.76 -19.22
CA LYS A 168 13.76 0.80 -17.77
C LYS A 168 12.53 0.40 -16.94
N LEU A 169 11.34 0.83 -17.34
CA LEU A 169 10.08 0.45 -16.67
C LEU A 169 9.76 -1.04 -16.85
N ASN A 170 10.09 -1.64 -18.01
CA ASN A 170 9.93 -3.08 -18.24
C ASN A 170 10.85 -3.94 -17.38
N GLY A 171 11.98 -3.38 -16.91
CA GLY A 171 12.87 -4.04 -15.96
C GLY A 171 12.37 -4.04 -14.51
N LEU A 172 11.33 -3.26 -14.18
CA LEU A 172 10.78 -3.20 -12.83
C LEU A 172 9.84 -4.38 -12.55
N ALA A 173 9.80 -4.83 -11.30
CA ALA A 173 8.80 -5.80 -10.87
C ALA A 173 7.38 -5.24 -11.06
N THR A 174 6.43 -6.10 -11.40
CA THR A 174 5.02 -5.68 -11.60
C THR A 174 4.43 -4.96 -10.39
N PHE A 175 4.89 -5.29 -9.18
CA PHE A 175 4.49 -4.60 -7.96
C PHE A 175 4.96 -3.13 -7.96
N ASP A 176 6.20 -2.88 -8.33
CA ASP A 176 6.79 -1.53 -8.36
C ASP A 176 6.17 -0.69 -9.47
N ILE A 177 5.91 -1.27 -10.65
CA ILE A 177 5.18 -0.59 -11.74
C ILE A 177 3.83 -0.09 -11.24
N LYS A 178 3.06 -0.93 -10.52
CA LYS A 178 1.78 -0.52 -9.93
C LYS A 178 1.94 0.63 -8.92
N LYS A 179 3.02 0.63 -8.14
CA LYS A 179 3.32 1.72 -7.18
C LYS A 179 3.67 3.01 -7.91
N VAL A 180 4.55 2.97 -8.90
CA VAL A 180 4.92 4.12 -9.73
C VAL A 180 3.68 4.70 -10.42
N THR A 181 2.86 3.89 -11.06
CA THR A 181 1.60 4.33 -11.70
C THR A 181 0.66 5.00 -10.69
N THR A 182 0.56 4.45 -9.48
CA THR A 182 -0.26 5.05 -8.40
C THR A 182 0.31 6.41 -7.98
N CYS A 183 1.63 6.52 -7.81
CA CYS A 183 2.30 7.78 -7.49
C CYS A 183 2.11 8.83 -8.58
N ILE A 184 2.26 8.47 -9.86
CA ILE A 184 2.02 9.36 -11.00
C ILE A 184 0.56 9.82 -11.02
N THR A 185 -0.39 8.91 -10.82
CA THR A 185 -1.82 9.24 -10.76
C THR A 185 -2.14 10.19 -9.61
N LEU A 186 -1.53 9.98 -8.43
CA LEU A 186 -1.69 10.87 -7.29
C LEU A 186 -1.11 12.26 -7.55
N LEU A 187 0.09 12.34 -8.14
CA LEU A 187 0.69 13.61 -8.54
C LEU A 187 -0.17 14.33 -9.57
N ALA A 188 -0.63 13.62 -10.60
CA ALA A 188 -1.47 14.19 -11.66
C ALA A 188 -2.83 14.67 -11.13
N THR A 189 -3.38 14.04 -10.10
CA THR A 189 -4.68 14.44 -9.53
C THR A 189 -4.60 15.56 -8.50
N GLU A 190 -3.51 15.66 -7.74
CA GLU A 190 -3.37 16.65 -6.66
C GLU A 190 -2.54 17.89 -7.07
N VAL A 191 -1.59 17.74 -8.01
CA VAL A 191 -0.66 18.82 -8.41
C VAL A 191 -1.06 19.48 -9.73
N ALA A 192 -1.68 18.74 -10.65
CA ALA A 192 -2.01 19.32 -11.96
C ALA A 192 -3.08 20.41 -11.78
N PRO A 193 -2.87 21.61 -12.35
CA PRO A 193 -3.89 22.63 -12.35
C PRO A 193 -5.15 22.11 -13.10
N PRO A 194 -6.36 22.53 -12.70
CA PRO A 194 -7.57 22.17 -13.42
C PRO A 194 -7.39 22.59 -14.88
N ALA A 195 -7.56 21.66 -15.81
CA ALA A 195 -7.29 21.89 -17.23
C ALA A 195 -8.19 23.01 -17.78
N GLU A 196 -7.65 24.23 -17.88
CA GLU A 196 -8.37 25.37 -18.47
C GLU A 196 -8.46 25.27 -20.01
N HIS A 197 -7.70 24.36 -20.65
CA HIS A 197 -7.51 24.32 -22.11
C HIS A 197 -7.88 22.97 -22.78
N GLY A 198 -8.94 22.30 -22.32
CA GLY A 198 -9.56 21.19 -23.08
C GLY A 198 -8.84 19.82 -23.04
N TYR A 199 -7.63 19.74 -22.48
CA TYR A 199 -6.99 18.45 -22.20
C TYR A 199 -7.54 17.85 -20.91
N SER A 200 -8.69 17.18 -21.03
CA SER A 200 -9.21 16.33 -19.96
C SER A 200 -8.45 15.02 -19.95
N PHE A 201 -7.45 14.90 -19.06
CA PHE A 201 -6.93 13.59 -18.73
C PHE A 201 -8.06 12.78 -18.07
N LYS A 202 -8.53 11.73 -18.75
CA LYS A 202 -9.48 10.76 -18.19
C LYS A 202 -8.77 9.89 -17.16
N PHE A 203 -8.39 10.47 -16.03
CA PHE A 203 -8.01 9.66 -14.87
C PHE A 203 -9.28 9.05 -14.29
N ASN A 204 -9.23 7.75 -13.96
CA ASN A 204 -10.29 7.11 -13.17
C ASN A 204 -10.49 7.96 -11.91
N LYS A 205 -11.67 8.58 -11.82
CA LYS A 205 -11.99 9.64 -10.85
C LYS A 205 -11.89 9.08 -9.43
N ARG A 206 -10.71 9.17 -8.81
CA ARG A 206 -10.57 8.94 -7.38
C ARG A 206 -11.19 10.13 -6.66
N ILE A 207 -11.99 9.85 -5.64
CA ILE A 207 -12.56 10.87 -4.77
C ILE A 207 -11.38 11.51 -4.03
N ALA A 208 -10.94 12.69 -4.46
CA ALA A 208 -9.84 13.42 -3.84
C ALA A 208 -10.18 13.73 -2.39
N SER A 209 -9.21 13.62 -1.48
CA SER A 209 -9.45 13.88 -0.06
C SER A 209 -9.93 15.31 0.23
N ALA A 210 -9.55 16.27 -0.65
CA ALA A 210 -10.03 17.65 -0.63
C ALA A 210 -11.54 17.80 -0.85
N SER A 211 -12.21 16.82 -1.48
CA SER A 211 -13.68 16.84 -1.65
C SER A 211 -14.46 16.64 -0.35
N PHE A 212 -13.79 16.19 0.72
CA PHE A 212 -14.34 16.09 2.07
C PHE A 212 -14.02 17.29 2.96
N ASP A 213 -13.23 18.25 2.50
CA ASP A 213 -12.94 19.45 3.27
C ASP A 213 -14.07 20.48 3.05
N PRO A 214 -14.92 20.75 4.06
CA PRO A 214 -16.05 21.65 3.92
C PRO A 214 -15.59 23.10 3.65
N MET A 215 -14.36 23.48 3.99
CA MET A 215 -13.82 24.81 3.68
C MET A 215 -13.33 24.94 2.23
N LEU A 216 -13.02 23.82 1.57
CA LEU A 216 -12.67 23.76 0.15
C LEU A 216 -13.86 23.38 -0.74
N LYS A 217 -15.10 23.46 -0.23
CA LYS A 217 -16.31 23.49 -1.08
C LYS A 217 -16.25 24.74 -1.97
N ARG A 218 -15.44 24.66 -3.03
CA ARG A 218 -15.56 25.52 -4.20
C ARG A 218 -17.01 25.43 -4.59
N LYS A 219 -17.68 26.59 -4.69
CA LYS A 219 -19.02 26.70 -5.28
C LYS A 219 -19.03 25.78 -6.51
N PRO A 220 -19.99 24.84 -6.63
CA PRO A 220 -20.03 23.95 -7.78
C PRO A 220 -19.92 24.84 -9.00
N GLN A 221 -18.80 24.71 -9.70
CA GLN A 221 -18.52 25.47 -10.90
C GLN A 221 -19.59 24.99 -11.85
N SER A 222 -20.65 25.81 -11.97
CA SER A 222 -21.78 25.46 -12.81
C SER A 222 -21.19 25.15 -14.16
N LEU A 223 -21.50 23.95 -14.65
CA LEU A 223 -21.21 23.54 -16.02
C LEU A 223 -21.90 24.57 -16.91
N ARG A 224 -21.18 25.66 -17.19
CA ARG A 224 -21.54 26.65 -18.18
C ARG A 224 -21.42 25.89 -19.49
N SER A 225 -22.56 25.36 -19.92
CA SER A 225 -22.77 24.78 -21.22
C SER A 225 -22.23 25.78 -22.24
N SER A 226 -21.03 25.51 -22.75
CA SER A 226 -20.44 26.22 -23.87
C SER A 226 -21.22 25.78 -25.10
N LYS A 227 -22.40 26.38 -25.28
CA LYS A 227 -23.14 26.39 -26.54
C LYS A 227 -22.39 27.37 -27.45
N GLY A 228 -21.22 26.93 -27.93
CA GLY A 228 -20.44 27.64 -28.94
C GLY A 228 -20.97 27.26 -30.31
N GLU A 229 -21.48 28.25 -31.02
CA GLU A 229 -21.95 28.19 -32.39
C GLU A 229 -20.95 27.50 -33.33
N THR A 230 -21.44 26.47 -34.01
CA THR A 230 -20.80 25.86 -35.17
C THR A 230 -20.95 26.83 -36.35
N GLU A 231 -19.99 27.74 -36.51
CA GLU A 231 -19.82 28.49 -37.76
C GLU A 231 -19.16 27.57 -38.78
N LEU A 232 -19.91 27.20 -39.83
CA LEU A 232 -19.47 26.34 -40.92
C LEU A 232 -18.30 27.00 -41.68
N ALA A 233 -17.09 26.46 -41.53
CA ALA A 233 -16.02 26.62 -42.51
C ALA A 233 -16.07 25.43 -43.51
N PRO A 234 -15.88 25.67 -44.81
CA PRO A 234 -16.02 24.66 -45.84
C PRO A 234 -14.89 23.61 -45.74
N LYS A 235 -15.29 22.34 -45.70
CA LYS A 235 -14.44 21.17 -45.92
C LYS A 235 -13.58 21.37 -47.16
N LYS A 236 -12.26 21.47 -46.97
CA LYS A 236 -11.31 21.06 -48.00
C LYS A 236 -11.19 19.55 -47.88
N ASP A 237 -11.66 18.85 -48.91
CA ASP A 237 -11.41 17.44 -49.12
C ASP A 237 -9.89 17.26 -49.29
N ILE A 238 -9.23 16.94 -48.19
CA ILE A 238 -7.85 16.47 -48.18
C ILE A 238 -7.91 14.99 -48.52
N GLU A 239 -7.25 14.67 -49.62
CA GLU A 239 -7.20 13.40 -50.32
C GLU A 239 -6.73 12.27 -49.38
N ILE A 240 -7.67 11.46 -48.91
CA ILE A 240 -7.41 10.19 -48.21
C ILE A 240 -7.00 9.17 -49.27
N LYS A 241 -5.79 9.29 -49.80
CA LYS A 241 -5.17 8.26 -50.64
C LYS A 241 -3.75 7.90 -50.20
N ASP A 242 -3.06 8.82 -49.53
CA ASP A 242 -1.66 8.57 -49.15
C ASP A 242 -1.48 7.77 -47.85
N ILE A 243 -2.49 7.73 -46.96
CA ILE A 243 -2.37 7.03 -45.66
C ILE A 243 -2.64 5.51 -45.78
N GLN A 244 -3.41 5.07 -46.79
CA GLN A 244 -3.64 3.63 -47.01
C GLN A 244 -2.41 2.94 -47.62
N GLN A 245 -1.63 3.63 -48.45
CA GLN A 245 -0.44 3.06 -49.07
C GLN A 245 0.72 2.87 -48.07
N GLU A 246 0.84 3.74 -47.08
CA GLU A 246 1.86 3.64 -46.03
C GLU A 246 1.56 2.50 -45.02
N THR A 247 0.28 2.16 -44.85
CA THR A 247 -0.13 1.07 -43.94
C THR A 247 0.08 -0.31 -44.58
N GLU A 248 -0.12 -0.46 -45.89
CA GLU A 248 0.17 -1.72 -46.60
C GLU A 248 1.68 -2.00 -46.69
N THR A 249 2.50 -0.97 -46.87
CA THR A 249 3.96 -1.16 -46.97
C THR A 249 4.57 -1.63 -45.64
N ASN A 250 4.06 -1.16 -44.50
CA ASN A 250 4.55 -1.59 -43.19
C ASN A 250 4.16 -3.03 -42.83
N ASN A 251 2.98 -3.53 -43.26
CA ASN A 251 2.60 -4.91 -43.00
C ASN A 251 3.45 -5.92 -43.77
N VAL A 252 3.88 -5.59 -45.00
CA VAL A 252 4.75 -6.48 -45.80
C VAL A 252 6.15 -6.61 -45.18
N VAL A 253 6.67 -5.57 -44.53
CA VAL A 253 7.99 -5.61 -43.88
C VAL A 253 7.98 -6.47 -42.62
N VAL A 254 6.88 -6.48 -41.86
CA VAL A 254 6.75 -7.29 -40.64
C VAL A 254 6.68 -8.79 -40.97
N GLU A 255 5.94 -9.16 -42.02
CA GLU A 255 5.78 -10.56 -42.44
C GLU A 255 7.11 -11.16 -42.97
N GLN A 256 7.95 -10.35 -43.63
CA GLN A 256 9.29 -10.78 -44.05
C GLN A 256 10.25 -11.00 -42.87
N GLN A 257 10.13 -10.23 -41.78
CA GLN A 257 10.97 -10.39 -40.60
C GLN A 257 10.62 -11.63 -39.77
N GLU A 258 9.35 -12.02 -39.70
CA GLU A 258 8.95 -13.27 -39.03
C GLU A 258 9.44 -14.50 -39.81
N THR A 259 9.30 -14.49 -41.14
CA THR A 259 9.75 -15.60 -41.99
C THR A 259 11.27 -15.82 -41.90
N GLN A 260 12.07 -14.75 -41.83
CA GLN A 260 13.52 -14.85 -41.70
C GLN A 260 13.97 -15.33 -40.30
N LYS A 261 13.19 -15.04 -39.26
CA LYS A 261 13.46 -15.55 -37.89
C LYS A 261 13.26 -17.06 -37.80
N ASP A 262 12.25 -17.59 -38.47
CA ASP A 262 11.95 -19.02 -38.45
C ASP A 262 12.98 -19.85 -39.22
N GLU A 263 13.57 -19.33 -40.30
CA GLU A 263 14.71 -19.97 -40.99
C GLU A 263 15.99 -20.01 -40.13
N VAL A 264 16.28 -18.94 -39.38
CA VAL A 264 17.43 -18.91 -38.47
C VAL A 264 17.23 -19.91 -37.32
N LEU A 265 16.00 -20.05 -36.82
CA LEU A 265 15.68 -21.05 -35.80
C LEU A 265 15.81 -22.48 -36.33
N ASN A 266 15.33 -22.78 -37.54
CA ASN A 266 15.44 -24.12 -38.11
C ASN A 266 16.88 -24.53 -38.49
N SER A 267 17.72 -23.59 -38.91
CA SER A 267 19.14 -23.87 -39.21
C SER A 267 20.00 -24.13 -37.97
N SER A 268 19.52 -23.77 -36.77
CA SER A 268 20.23 -24.04 -35.52
C SER A 268 20.01 -25.45 -34.95
N TRP A 269 19.10 -26.24 -35.54
CA TRP A 269 18.77 -27.60 -35.08
C TRP A 269 19.19 -28.73 -36.05
N MET A 270 19.88 -28.40 -37.15
CA MET A 270 20.55 -29.35 -38.04
C MET A 270 22.06 -29.29 -37.86
#